data_AF-A0A1M6CXS3-F1
#
_entry.id   AF-A0A1M6CXS3-F1
#
_cell.length_a   1.000
_cell.length_b   1.000
_cell.length_c   1.000
_cell.angle_alpha   90.00
_cell.angle_beta   90.00
_cell.angle_gamma   90.00
#
_symmetry.space_group_name_H-M   'P 1'
#
loop_
_entity.id
_entity.type
_entity.pdbx_description
1 polymer ?
#
loop_
_entity_poly.entity_id
_entity_poly.type
_entity_poly.pdbx_seq_one_letter_code
_entity_poly.pdbx_strand_id
1 'polypeptide(L)'
;MEGNLITLSNIEKYFLKLSVLNFDDQYIADFLSLRKEDLGYVRGTLKKKFKTKNWAALIQKAFELGILKKQDYVDATVEKIALGYASKIIKDFKEISYGYQFSQDTVLDFDHTVTSTLKHLIITSK
;
A
#
# COMPACT_ATOMS: atom_id res chain seq x y z
N MET A 1 -3.14 9.21 31.42
CA MET A 1 -2.47 7.96 31.03
C MET A 1 -1.16 8.37 30.38
N GLU A 2 -0.02 8.07 30.99
CA GLU A 2 1.29 8.41 30.43
C GLU A 2 1.47 7.73 29.08
N GLY A 3 1.45 8.52 28.01
CA GLY A 3 1.75 8.03 26.68
C GLY A 3 3.20 7.58 26.65
N ASN A 4 3.45 6.27 26.75
CA ASN A 4 4.76 5.71 26.48
C ASN A 4 5.11 6.03 25.02
N LEU A 5 5.97 7.04 24.82
CA LEU A 5 6.52 7.38 23.51
C LEU A 5 7.37 6.20 23.03
N ILE A 6 6.86 5.47 22.06
CA ILE A 6 7.60 4.39 21.40
C ILE A 6 8.59 5.03 20.42
N THR A 7 9.86 5.06 20.80
CA THR A 7 10.95 5.54 19.92
C THR A 7 11.54 4.39 19.12
N LEU A 8 11.39 4.46 17.80
CA LEU A 8 11.96 3.50 16.84
C LEU A 8 13.21 4.07 16.17
N SER A 9 14.22 3.23 15.97
CA SER A 9 15.36 3.52 15.12
C SER A 9 14.94 3.57 13.65
N ASN A 10 15.79 4.12 12.78
CA ASN A 10 15.49 4.15 11.34
C ASN A 10 15.35 2.73 10.77
N ILE A 11 16.24 1.81 11.18
CA ILE A 11 16.18 0.40 10.78
C ILE A 11 14.83 -0.22 11.18
N GLU A 12 14.39 -0.01 12.43
CA GLU A 12 13.11 -0.54 12.92
C GLU A 12 11.91 0.05 12.16
N LYS A 13 11.94 1.34 11.83
CA LYS A 13 10.90 2.01 11.04
C LYS A 13 10.82 1.43 9.63
N TYR A 14 11.95 1.34 8.93
CA TYR A 14 11.98 0.81 7.57
C TYR A 14 11.62 -0.67 7.53
N PHE A 15 12.14 -1.47 8.46
CA PHE A 15 11.76 -2.87 8.62
C PHE A 15 10.24 -3.02 8.79
N LEU A 16 9.63 -2.21 9.67
CA LEU A 16 8.20 -2.26 9.91
C LEU A 16 7.38 -1.88 8.67
N LYS A 17 7.79 -0.85 7.93
CA LYS A 17 7.14 -0.44 6.67
C LYS A 17 7.21 -1.53 5.61
N LEU A 18 8.41 -2.06 5.35
CA LEU A 18 8.62 -3.11 4.35
C LEU A 18 7.88 -4.41 4.71
N SER A 19 7.81 -4.73 6.01
CA SER A 19 7.04 -5.88 6.51
C SER A 19 5.54 -5.75 6.24
N VAL A 20 5.00 -4.53 6.29
CA VAL A 20 3.57 -4.26 6.03
C VAL A 20 3.26 -4.28 4.53
N LEU A 21 4.22 -3.92 3.69
CA LEU A 21 4.17 -4.05 2.23
C LEU A 21 4.42 -5.49 1.74
N ASN A 22 4.54 -6.45 2.65
CA ASN A 22 4.68 -7.88 2.35
C ASN A 22 5.90 -8.24 1.47
N PHE A 23 6.98 -7.46 1.56
CA PHE A 23 8.27 -7.85 0.99
C PHE A 23 8.84 -9.05 1.74
N ASP A 24 9.60 -9.90 1.03
CA ASP A 24 10.22 -11.06 1.64
C ASP A 24 11.44 -10.69 2.49
N ASP A 25 11.78 -11.58 3.43
CA ASP A 25 12.87 -11.36 4.39
C ASP A 25 14.24 -11.18 3.70
N GLN A 26 14.48 -11.77 2.52
CA GLN A 26 15.75 -11.59 1.81
C GLN A 26 15.85 -10.16 1.26
N TYR A 27 14.80 -9.69 0.58
CA TYR A 27 14.73 -8.32 0.09
C TYR A 27 14.90 -7.29 1.20
N ILE A 28 14.22 -7.50 2.35
CA ILE A 28 14.32 -6.60 3.50
C ILE A 28 15.74 -6.57 4.08
N ALA A 29 16.39 -7.73 4.18
CA ALA A 29 17.76 -7.82 4.67
C ALA A 29 18.72 -7.04 3.77
N ASP A 30 18.63 -7.26 2.46
CA ASP A 30 19.47 -6.59 1.46
C ASP A 30 19.24 -5.06 1.48
N PHE A 31 17.99 -4.62 1.52
CA PHE A 31 17.64 -3.19 1.57
C PHE A 31 18.18 -2.50 2.82
N LEU A 32 18.17 -3.18 3.97
CA LEU A 32 18.67 -2.65 5.23
C LEU A 32 20.18 -2.86 5.42
N SER A 33 20.86 -3.52 4.47
CA SER A 33 22.25 -3.95 4.60
C SER A 33 22.50 -4.76 5.88
N LEU A 34 21.55 -5.64 6.21
CA LEU A 34 21.60 -6.55 7.36
C LEU A 34 21.74 -7.99 6.87
N ARG A 35 22.23 -8.87 7.74
CA ARG A 35 22.10 -10.31 7.47
C ARG A 35 20.68 -10.74 7.78
N LYS A 36 20.20 -11.75 7.06
CA LYS A 36 18.84 -12.27 7.23
C LYS A 36 18.58 -12.74 8.66
N GLU A 37 19.59 -13.30 9.32
CA GLU A 37 19.50 -13.75 10.71
C GLU A 37 19.23 -12.59 11.68
N ASP A 38 19.72 -11.38 11.37
CA ASP A 38 19.59 -10.19 12.21
C ASP A 38 18.15 -9.61 12.14
N LEU A 39 17.35 -9.95 11.12
CA LEU A 39 15.94 -9.53 11.04
C LEU A 39 15.10 -10.09 12.19
N GLY A 40 15.44 -11.29 12.67
CA GLY A 40 14.81 -11.88 13.85
C GLY A 40 15.02 -11.02 15.10
N TYR A 41 16.21 -10.44 15.25
CA TYR A 41 16.53 -9.51 16.33
C TYR A 41 15.69 -8.23 16.23
N VAL A 42 15.62 -7.61 15.05
CA VAL A 42 14.80 -6.39 14.82
C VAL A 42 13.32 -6.64 15.12
N ARG A 43 12.78 -7.79 14.68
CA ARG A 43 11.41 -8.19 15.02
C ARG A 43 11.21 -8.37 16.52
N GLY A 44 12.22 -8.91 17.22
CA GLY A 44 12.24 -9.06 18.66
C GLY A 44 12.27 -7.72 19.41
N THR A 45 13.07 -6.75 18.97
CA THR A 45 13.12 -5.41 19.59
C THR A 45 11.79 -4.69 19.42
N LEU A 46 11.17 -4.76 18.25
CA LEU A 46 9.84 -4.20 17.99
C LEU A 46 8.78 -4.80 18.94
N LYS A 47 8.73 -6.13 19.08
CA LYS A 47 7.79 -6.79 20.02
C LYS A 47 7.97 -6.30 21.46
N LYS A 48 9.22 -6.12 21.91
CA LYS A 48 9.51 -5.58 23.25
C LYS A 48 9.05 -4.12 23.39
N LYS A 49 9.35 -3.27 22.40
CA LYS A 49 8.97 -1.85 22.41
C LYS A 49 7.45 -1.63 22.40
N PHE A 50 6.73 -2.41 21.60
CA PHE A 50 5.26 -2.36 21.52
C PHE A 50 4.55 -3.17 22.62
N LYS A 51 5.32 -3.83 23.51
CA LYS A 51 4.82 -4.67 24.61
C LYS A 51 3.78 -5.69 24.12
N THR A 52 4.05 -6.33 22.98
CA THR A 52 3.15 -7.32 22.38
C THR A 52 3.94 -8.43 21.69
N LYS A 53 3.45 -9.67 21.81
CA LYS A 53 4.01 -10.82 21.08
C LYS A 53 3.33 -11.03 19.72
N ASN A 54 2.10 -10.54 19.58
CA ASN A 54 1.29 -10.65 18.37
C ASN A 54 1.69 -9.56 17.38
N TRP A 55 2.11 -9.97 16.19
CA TRP A 55 2.58 -9.09 15.12
C TRP A 55 1.44 -8.22 14.53
N ALA A 56 0.25 -8.78 14.36
CA ALA A 56 -0.91 -8.03 13.87
C ALA A 56 -1.31 -6.91 14.87
N ALA A 57 -1.33 -7.23 16.16
CA ALA A 57 -1.58 -6.24 17.21
C ALA A 57 -0.49 -5.16 17.28
N LEU A 58 0.76 -5.50 16.91
CA LEU A 58 1.85 -4.52 16.79
C LEU A 58 1.61 -3.55 15.64
N ILE A 59 1.26 -4.07 14.46
CA ILE A 59 0.96 -3.27 13.27
C ILE A 59 -0.21 -2.32 13.56
N GLN A 60 -1.30 -2.83 14.16
CA GLN A 60 -2.45 -2.01 14.54
C GLN A 60 -2.03 -0.84 15.44
N LYS A 61 -1.29 -1.12 16.52
CA LYS A 61 -0.76 -0.06 17.41
C LYS A 61 0.16 0.91 16.69
N ALA A 62 0.95 0.46 15.72
CA ALA A 62 1.83 1.32 14.94
C ALA A 62 1.04 2.32 14.07
N PHE A 63 -0.14 1.95 13.56
CA PHE A 63 -1.06 2.88 12.90
C PHE A 63 -1.72 3.84 13.89
N GLU A 64 -2.20 3.34 15.04
CA GLU A 64 -2.83 4.16 16.08
C GLU A 64 -1.88 5.24 16.62
N LEU A 65 -0.59 4.93 16.70
CA LEU A 65 0.47 5.85 17.13
C LEU A 65 1.02 6.75 16.01
N GLY A 66 0.52 6.60 14.77
CA GLY A 66 0.99 7.37 13.61
C GLY A 66 2.42 7.05 13.17
N ILE A 67 3.00 5.95 13.65
CA ILE A 67 4.32 5.46 13.22
C ILE A 67 4.23 4.93 11.78
N LEU A 68 3.16 4.22 11.47
CA LEU A 68 2.75 3.88 10.12
C LEU A 68 1.64 4.83 9.68
N LYS A 69 1.73 5.32 8.45
CA LYS A 69 0.69 6.13 7.81
C LYS A 69 -0.12 5.26 6.86
N LYS A 70 -1.36 5.65 6.55
CA LYS A 70 -2.19 4.93 5.56
C LYS A 70 -1.47 4.71 4.21
N GLN A 71 -0.63 5.66 3.80
CA GLN A 71 0.21 5.58 2.60
C GLN A 71 1.23 4.42 2.66
N ASP A 72 1.67 4.02 3.86
CA ASP A 72 2.58 2.89 4.05
C ASP A 72 1.85 1.53 3.94
N TYR A 73 0.52 1.52 3.78
CA TYR A 73 -0.32 0.33 3.62
C TYR A 73 -0.89 0.16 2.20
N VAL A 74 -1.07 1.27 1.48
CA VAL A 74 -1.57 1.23 0.10
C VAL A 74 -0.37 1.02 -0.82
N ASP A 75 -0.24 -0.22 -1.26
CA ASP A 75 0.83 -0.64 -2.15
C ASP A 75 0.70 0.08 -3.51
N ALA A 76 1.77 0.75 -3.96
CA ALA A 76 1.89 1.23 -5.34
C ALA A 76 1.76 0.10 -6.37
N THR A 77 1.98 -1.15 -5.95
CA THR A 77 1.69 -2.38 -6.70
C THR A 77 0.19 -2.63 -6.82
N VAL A 78 -0.60 -2.37 -5.77
CA VAL A 78 -2.08 -2.42 -5.86
C VAL A 78 -2.59 -1.30 -6.76
N GLU A 79 -2.01 -0.10 -6.68
CA GLU A 79 -2.33 1.00 -7.61
C GLU A 79 -2.00 0.63 -9.07
N LYS A 80 -0.80 0.08 -9.32
CA LYS A 80 -0.35 -0.31 -10.66
C LYS A 80 -1.15 -1.49 -11.23
N ILE A 81 -1.49 -2.47 -10.39
CA ILE A 81 -2.36 -3.59 -10.75
C ILE A 81 -3.77 -3.08 -11.04
N ALA A 82 -4.34 -2.23 -10.17
CA ALA A 82 -5.66 -1.64 -10.37
C ALA A 82 -5.73 -0.79 -11.63
N LEU A 83 -4.73 0.05 -11.89
CA LEU A 83 -4.61 0.83 -13.13
C LEU A 83 -4.49 -0.07 -14.36
N GLY A 84 -3.73 -1.16 -14.28
CA GLY A 84 -3.61 -2.15 -15.35
C GLY A 84 -4.94 -2.85 -15.65
N TYR A 85 -5.66 -3.31 -14.63
CA TYR A 85 -6.98 -3.93 -14.78
C TYR A 85 -8.02 -2.94 -15.27
N ALA A 86 -8.06 -1.72 -14.75
CA ALA A 86 -8.96 -0.66 -15.20
C ALA A 86 -8.73 -0.34 -16.68
N SER A 87 -7.47 -0.20 -17.11
CA SER A 87 -7.11 0.03 -18.51
C SER A 87 -7.55 -1.12 -19.41
N LYS A 88 -7.42 -2.36 -18.96
CA LYS A 88 -7.88 -3.55 -19.68
C LYS A 88 -9.39 -3.57 -19.83
N ILE A 89 -10.15 -3.33 -18.75
CA ILE A 89 -11.62 -3.28 -18.78
C ILE A 89 -12.11 -2.22 -19.76
N ILE A 90 -11.49 -1.03 -19.76
CA ILE A 90 -11.84 0.05 -20.71
C ILE A 90 -11.55 -0.38 -22.15
N LYS A 91 -10.40 -1.01 -22.40
CA LYS A 91 -10.03 -1.49 -23.72
C LYS A 91 -11.00 -2.58 -24.21
N ASP A 92 -11.27 -3.58 -23.37
CA ASP A 92 -12.20 -4.67 -23.65
C ASP A 92 -13.61 -4.11 -23.93
N PHE A 93 -14.06 -3.12 -23.16
CA PHE A 93 -15.33 -2.41 -23.40
C PHE A 93 -15.33 -1.68 -24.75
N LYS A 94 -14.25 -0.97 -25.09
CA LYS A 94 -14.12 -0.29 -26.39
C LYS A 94 -14.16 -1.29 -27.54
N GLU A 95 -13.44 -2.40 -27.45
CA GLU A 95 -13.42 -3.47 -28.45
C GLU A 95 -14.80 -4.15 -28.60
N ILE A 96 -15.53 -4.36 -27.50
CA ILE A 96 -16.92 -4.87 -27.54
C ILE A 96 -17.87 -3.83 -28.14
N SER A 97 -17.69 -2.54 -27.84
CA SER A 97 -18.52 -1.44 -28.37
C SER A 97 -18.34 -1.22 -29.88
N TYR A 98 -17.20 -1.59 -30.48
CA TYR A 98 -17.05 -1.59 -31.93
C TYR A 98 -17.93 -2.65 -32.64
N GLY A 99 -18.40 -3.67 -31.91
CA GLY A 99 -19.29 -4.71 -32.41
C GLY A 99 -20.78 -4.49 -32.10
N TYR A 100 -21.13 -3.59 -31.18
CA TYR A 100 -22.51 -3.27 -30.80
C TYR A 100 -22.79 -1.78 -31.02
N GLN A 101 -23.81 -1.47 -31.84
CA GLN A 101 -24.30 -0.10 -32.04
C GLN A 101 -24.91 0.46 -30.74
N PHE A 102 -24.07 0.93 -29.82
CA PHE A 102 -24.49 1.83 -28.76
C PHE A 102 -24.59 3.25 -29.34
N SER A 103 -25.59 4.02 -28.89
CA SER A 103 -25.67 5.44 -29.21
C SER A 103 -24.39 6.15 -28.75
N GLN A 104 -23.79 6.99 -29.61
CA GLN A 104 -22.53 7.67 -29.32
C GLN A 104 -22.55 8.44 -27.99
N ASP A 105 -23.72 8.92 -27.59
CA ASP A 105 -23.95 9.61 -26.31
C ASP A 105 -23.55 8.76 -25.10
N THR A 106 -23.82 7.44 -25.12
CA THR A 106 -23.52 6.53 -24.00
C THR A 106 -22.02 6.27 -23.85
N VAL A 107 -21.29 6.27 -24.96
CA VAL A 107 -19.83 6.06 -24.99
C VAL A 107 -19.10 7.32 -24.53
N LEU A 108 -19.57 8.49 -24.95
CA LEU A 108 -19.02 9.78 -24.53
C LEU A 108 -19.24 10.04 -23.04
N ASP A 109 -20.41 9.68 -22.50
CA ASP A 109 -20.74 9.86 -21.09
C ASP A 109 -19.89 8.96 -20.18
N PHE A 110 -19.60 7.72 -20.63
CA PHE A 110 -18.69 6.81 -19.93
C PHE A 110 -17.24 7.32 -19.94
N ASP A 111 -16.70 7.70 -21.10
CA ASP A 111 -15.32 8.20 -21.20
C ASP A 111 -15.13 9.49 -20.38
N HIS A 112 -16.12 10.39 -20.37
CA HIS A 112 -16.08 11.62 -19.57
C HIS A 112 -16.14 11.31 -18.06
N THR A 113 -17.02 10.40 -17.65
CA THR A 113 -17.19 10.00 -16.25
C THR A 113 -15.94 9.30 -15.70
N VAL A 114 -15.36 8.38 -16.46
CA VAL A 114 -14.13 7.67 -16.07
C VAL A 114 -12.95 8.63 -16.00
N THR A 115 -12.78 9.49 -17.01
CA THR A 115 -11.67 10.46 -17.04
C THR A 115 -11.78 11.48 -15.90
N SER A 116 -12.99 11.95 -15.61
CA SER A 116 -13.26 12.86 -14.49
C SER A 116 -12.94 12.22 -13.14
N THR A 117 -13.41 10.98 -12.93
CA THR A 117 -13.20 10.23 -11.69
C THR A 117 -11.71 9.94 -11.45
N LEU A 118 -10.97 9.54 -12.50
CA LEU A 118 -9.52 9.30 -12.41
C LEU A 118 -8.74 10.59 -12.12
N LYS A 119 -9.10 11.71 -12.76
CA LYS A 119 -8.48 13.02 -12.46
C LYS A 119 -8.73 13.43 -11.01
N HIS A 120 -9.94 13.22 -10.49
CA HIS A 120 -10.28 13.54 -9.11
C HIS A 120 -9.49 12.71 -8.08
N LEU A 121 -9.27 11.42 -8.38
CA LEU A 121 -8.44 10.52 -7.56
C LEU A 121 -6.96 10.93 -7.57
N ILE A 122 -6.42 11.34 -8.72
CA ILE A 122 -5.03 11.82 -8.85
C ILE A 122 -4.81 13.12 -8.06
N ILE A 123 -5.81 14.01 -8.06
CA ILE A 123 -5.73 15.32 -7.36
C ILE A 123 -5.85 15.14 -5.84
N THR A 124 -6.66 14.20 -5.36
CA THR A 124 -6.84 13.95 -3.91
C THR A 124 -5.73 13.08 -3.29
N SER A 125 -4.82 12.53 -4.10
CA SER A 125 -3.65 11.74 -3.66
C SER A 125 -2.35 12.56 -3.51
N LYS A 126 -2.38 13.88 -3.76
CA LYS A 126 -1.28 14.83 -3.47
C LYS A 126 -1.48 15.50 -2.12
#